data_AF-A0A9J7DJH0-F1
#
_entry.id   AF-A0A9J7DJH0-F1
#
_cell.length_a   1.000
_cell.length_b   1.000
_cell.length_c   1.000
_cell.angle_alpha   90.00
_cell.angle_beta   90.00
_cell.angle_gamma   90.00
#
_symmetry.space_group_name_H-M   'P 1'
#
loop_
_entity.id
_entity.type
_entity.pdbx_description
1 polymer ?
#
loop_
_entity_poly.entity_id
_entity_poly.type
_entity_poly.pdbx_seq_one_letter_code
_entity_poly.pdbx_strand_id
1 'polypeptide(L)'
;MKLEKWGFLSDNVFYPGLNVIYNNLENVKNFNTTSDTMYLISMASLLGNINREDFYTYEGSLTTPPCSESVTWIVFSDVLPISFKELPKFWGILNEQGKNFVNVRPVQHKGFRKVFHRKPLIQFKYLG
;
A
#
# COMPACT_ATOMS: atom_id res chain seq x y z
N MET A 1 15.89 -7.87 17.50
CA MET A 1 14.78 -6.89 17.53
C MET A 1 13.55 -7.58 16.93
N LYS A 2 12.54 -7.96 17.72
CA LYS A 2 11.38 -8.73 17.22
C LYS A 2 10.33 -7.78 16.64
N LEU A 3 10.01 -7.96 15.36
CA LEU A 3 9.05 -7.17 14.57
C LEU A 3 7.59 -7.32 15.04
N GLU A 4 7.31 -8.28 15.92
CA GLU A 4 5.99 -8.58 16.49
C GLU A 4 5.38 -7.42 17.30
N LYS A 5 6.17 -6.44 17.74
CA LYS A 5 5.72 -5.36 18.65
C LYS A 5 4.82 -4.29 18.02
N TRP A 6 4.61 -4.28 16.71
CA TRP A 6 3.93 -3.16 16.02
C TRP A 6 2.54 -3.49 15.44
N GLY A 7 2.00 -4.69 15.65
CA GLY A 7 0.62 -5.01 15.22
C GLY A 7 0.36 -5.01 13.71
N PHE A 8 1.36 -4.72 12.87
CA PHE A 8 1.25 -4.70 11.41
C PHE A 8 1.43 -6.08 10.76
N LEU A 9 1.79 -7.09 11.56
CA LEU A 9 2.14 -8.42 11.09
C LEU A 9 1.20 -9.42 11.81
N SER A 10 0.42 -10.15 11.02
CA SER A 10 -0.52 -11.17 11.51
C SER A 10 -0.36 -12.44 10.70
N ASP A 11 -0.44 -13.58 11.38
CA ASP A 11 -0.11 -14.89 10.81
C ASP A 11 -1.18 -15.40 9.84
N ASN A 12 -2.37 -14.78 9.79
CA ASN A 12 -3.48 -15.15 8.92
C ASN A 12 -4.25 -13.92 8.39
N VAL A 13 -3.59 -13.10 7.59
CA VAL A 13 -4.24 -11.99 6.86
C VAL A 13 -4.53 -12.42 5.43
N PHE A 14 -5.79 -12.29 5.01
CA PHE A 14 -6.23 -12.62 3.66
C PHE A 14 -7.04 -11.47 3.06
N TYR A 15 -6.59 -10.99 1.90
CA TYR A 15 -7.27 -10.01 1.07
C TYR A 15 -7.39 -10.58 -0.34
N PRO A 16 -8.61 -10.88 -0.83
CA PRO A 16 -8.79 -11.59 -2.10
C PRO A 16 -8.01 -11.00 -3.28
N GLY A 17 -7.97 -9.66 -3.42
CA GLY A 17 -7.23 -9.01 -4.50
C GLY A 17 -5.71 -9.06 -4.30
N LEU A 18 -5.23 -8.72 -3.10
CA LEU A 18 -3.79 -8.69 -2.84
C LEU A 18 -3.17 -10.09 -2.80
N ASN A 19 -3.88 -11.10 -2.32
CA ASN A 19 -3.39 -12.49 -2.32
C ASN A 19 -3.15 -13.02 -3.74
N VAL A 20 -3.91 -12.57 -4.74
CA VAL A 20 -3.61 -12.89 -6.15
C VAL A 20 -2.24 -12.30 -6.54
N ILE A 21 -1.95 -11.06 -6.14
CA ILE A 21 -0.63 -10.44 -6.38
C ILE A 21 0.46 -11.21 -5.64
N TYR A 22 0.28 -11.45 -4.34
CA TYR A 22 1.28 -12.10 -3.48
C TYR A 22 1.68 -13.49 -4.01
N ASN A 23 0.70 -14.26 -4.49
CA ASN A 23 0.93 -15.59 -5.07
C ASN A 23 1.69 -15.54 -6.39
N ASN A 24 1.66 -14.42 -7.11
CA ASN A 24 2.34 -14.26 -8.40
C ASN A 24 3.71 -13.56 -8.29
N LEU A 25 4.04 -12.95 -7.16
CA LEU A 25 5.32 -12.22 -6.98
C LEU A 25 6.55 -13.07 -7.29
N GLU A 26 6.49 -14.37 -7.02
CA GLU A 26 7.63 -15.26 -7.29
C GLU A 26 7.89 -15.49 -8.79
N ASN A 27 6.86 -15.33 -9.62
CA ASN A 27 6.94 -15.46 -11.08
C ASN A 27 7.52 -14.22 -11.74
N VAL A 28 7.53 -13.08 -11.04
CA VAL A 28 7.97 -11.77 -11.55
C VAL A 28 9.17 -11.19 -10.81
N LYS A 29 10.05 -12.07 -10.28
CA LYS A 29 11.24 -11.63 -9.52
C LYS A 29 12.22 -10.79 -10.33
N ASN A 30 12.39 -11.13 -11.60
CA ASN A 30 13.39 -10.48 -12.45
C ASN A 30 12.80 -9.26 -13.17
N PHE A 31 13.63 -8.25 -13.40
CA PHE A 31 13.22 -7.09 -14.17
C PHE A 31 12.64 -7.47 -15.55
N ASN A 32 11.62 -6.73 -15.98
CA ASN A 32 10.94 -6.91 -17.27
C ASN A 32 10.30 -8.30 -17.46
N THR A 33 9.97 -9.00 -16.37
CA THR A 33 9.16 -10.22 -16.42
C THR A 33 7.69 -9.93 -16.12
N THR A 34 6.81 -10.70 -16.75
CA THR A 34 5.36 -10.61 -16.59
C THR A 34 4.80 -11.99 -16.29
N SER A 35 3.65 -12.03 -15.60
CA SER A 35 2.92 -13.25 -15.31
C SER A 35 1.43 -12.98 -15.43
N ASP A 36 0.71 -13.89 -16.06
CA ASP A 36 -0.74 -13.90 -16.07
C ASP A 36 -1.30 -14.59 -14.82
N THR A 37 -2.53 -14.26 -14.45
CA THR A 37 -3.27 -14.90 -13.36
C THR A 37 -4.62 -15.40 -13.87
N MET A 38 -5.04 -16.58 -13.42
CA MET A 38 -6.36 -17.13 -13.72
C MET A 38 -7.47 -16.52 -12.85
N TYR A 39 -7.11 -15.70 -11.85
CA TYR A 39 -8.04 -15.07 -10.92
C TYR A 39 -8.30 -13.61 -11.28
N LEU A 40 -9.57 -13.22 -11.25
CA LEU A 40 -9.98 -11.83 -11.47
C LEU A 40 -9.68 -10.97 -10.24
N ILE A 41 -9.21 -9.75 -10.47
CA ILE A 41 -8.98 -8.73 -9.44
C ILE A 41 -9.97 -7.59 -9.66
N SER A 42 -10.67 -7.17 -8.61
CA SER A 42 -11.45 -5.93 -8.63
C SER A 42 -10.70 -4.85 -7.86
N MET A 43 -10.89 -3.58 -8.24
CA MET A 43 -10.23 -2.48 -7.53
C MET A 43 -10.60 -2.46 -6.03
N ALA A 44 -11.84 -2.83 -5.70
CA ALA A 44 -12.30 -2.91 -4.32
C ALA A 44 -11.60 -4.02 -3.52
N SER A 45 -11.23 -5.15 -4.14
CA SER A 45 -10.59 -6.26 -3.44
C SER A 45 -9.13 -6.01 -3.09
N LEU A 46 -8.49 -5.02 -3.72
CA LEU A 46 -7.15 -4.54 -3.38
C LEU A 46 -7.12 -3.68 -2.12
N LEU A 47 -8.24 -3.03 -1.79
CA LEU A 47 -8.36 -2.16 -0.62
C LEU A 47 -8.70 -2.92 0.66
N GLY A 48 -8.92 -4.24 0.60
CA GLY A 48 -9.27 -5.05 1.75
C GLY A 48 -10.47 -4.49 2.51
N ASN A 49 -10.32 -4.34 3.83
CA ASN A 49 -11.33 -3.87 4.76
C ASN A 49 -11.07 -2.45 5.30
N ILE A 50 -10.24 -1.64 4.64
CA ILE A 50 -9.96 -0.26 5.11
C ILE A 50 -11.24 0.60 5.15
N ASN A 51 -11.32 1.48 6.13
CA ASN A 51 -12.34 2.52 6.17
C ASN A 51 -12.06 3.58 5.08
N ARG A 52 -12.79 3.48 3.97
CA ARG A 52 -12.66 4.41 2.83
C ARG A 52 -13.18 5.81 3.14
N GLU A 53 -13.81 6.01 4.30
CA GLU A 53 -14.27 7.32 4.76
C GLU A 53 -13.28 8.07 5.62
N ASP A 54 -12.23 7.39 6.06
CA ASP A 54 -11.18 7.97 6.89
C ASP A 54 -9.88 8.09 6.09
N PHE A 55 -9.57 9.31 5.63
CA PHE A 55 -8.37 9.55 4.83
C PHE A 55 -7.87 10.99 4.90
N TYR A 56 -6.58 11.16 4.64
CA TYR A 56 -5.94 12.43 4.42
C TYR A 56 -5.87 12.76 2.93
N THR A 57 -6.06 14.03 2.57
CA THR A 57 -5.92 14.48 1.18
C THR A 57 -5.16 15.79 1.08
N TYR A 58 -4.33 15.91 0.03
CA TYR A 58 -3.50 17.09 -0.25
C TYR A 58 -3.06 17.12 -1.72
N GLU A 59 -2.81 18.33 -2.22
CA GLU A 59 -2.16 18.54 -3.52
C GLU A 59 -0.67 18.25 -3.44
N GLY A 60 -0.16 17.45 -4.36
CA GLY A 60 1.23 17.01 -4.38
C GLY A 60 1.71 16.67 -5.78
N SER A 61 2.80 15.89 -5.82
CA SER A 61 3.47 15.54 -7.07
C SER A 61 3.44 14.04 -7.34
N LEU A 62 3.82 13.67 -8.55
CA LEU A 62 4.33 12.32 -8.82
C LEU A 62 5.53 12.01 -7.89
N THR A 63 5.63 10.77 -7.42
CA THR A 63 6.76 10.28 -6.61
C THR A 63 7.90 9.72 -7.46
N THR A 64 7.73 9.71 -8.78
CA THR A 64 8.72 9.36 -9.79
C THR A 64 8.94 10.53 -10.75
N PRO A 65 10.09 10.60 -11.44
CA PRO A 65 10.31 11.57 -12.50
C PRO A 65 9.16 11.55 -13.53
N PRO A 66 8.71 12.72 -14.03
CA PRO A 66 9.30 14.05 -13.88
C PRO A 66 8.90 14.82 -12.60
N CYS A 67 8.29 14.17 -11.61
CA CYS A 67 7.91 14.79 -10.33
C CYS A 67 6.90 15.96 -10.48
N SER A 68 6.06 15.96 -11.51
CA SER A 68 5.07 17.01 -11.77
C SER A 68 4.08 17.19 -10.61
N GLU A 69 3.81 18.43 -10.23
CA GLU A 69 2.84 18.82 -9.20
C GLU A 69 1.41 18.84 -9.74
N SER A 70 0.87 17.66 -10.05
CA SER A 70 -0.42 17.50 -10.71
C SER A 70 -1.28 16.40 -10.08
N VAL A 71 -1.05 16.07 -8.81
CA VAL A 71 -1.68 14.92 -8.13
C VAL A 71 -2.41 15.37 -6.87
N THR A 72 -3.71 15.12 -6.80
CA THR A 72 -4.45 15.11 -5.52
C THR A 72 -4.26 13.75 -4.85
N TRP A 73 -3.51 13.71 -3.74
CA TRP A 73 -3.28 12.48 -2.98
C TRP A 73 -4.48 12.15 -2.09
N ILE A 74 -4.81 10.87 -1.99
CA ILE A 74 -5.73 10.30 -0.99
C ILE A 74 -4.96 9.20 -0.26
N VAL A 75 -4.77 9.38 1.04
CA VAL A 75 -4.03 8.44 1.91
C VAL A 75 -4.98 7.99 3.01
N PHE A 76 -5.45 6.74 2.93
CA PHE A 76 -6.32 6.16 3.96
C PHE A 76 -5.63 6.17 5.33
N SER A 77 -6.40 6.42 6.38
CA SER A 77 -5.90 6.45 7.77
C SER A 77 -5.61 5.05 8.31
N ASP A 78 -6.37 4.05 7.84
CA ASP A 78 -6.15 2.65 8.17
C ASP A 78 -5.00 2.06 7.35
N VAL A 79 -4.27 1.13 7.96
CA VAL A 79 -3.26 0.31 7.28
C VAL A 79 -3.80 -1.10 7.04
N LEU A 80 -3.36 -1.74 5.96
CA LEU A 80 -3.58 -3.17 5.73
C LEU A 80 -2.36 -3.95 6.25
N PRO A 81 -2.51 -4.78 7.30
CA PRO A 81 -1.46 -5.69 7.72
C PRO A 81 -0.98 -6.62 6.59
N ILE A 82 0.28 -7.00 6.62
CA ILE A 82 0.84 -8.00 5.71
C ILE A 82 1.43 -9.14 6.53
N SER A 83 1.26 -10.38 6.07
CA SER A 83 1.80 -11.52 6.81
C SER A 83 3.33 -11.59 6.68
N PHE A 84 3.97 -12.21 7.66
CA PHE A 84 5.41 -12.51 7.62
C PHE A 84 5.82 -13.39 6.43
N LYS A 85 4.89 -14.15 5.85
CA LYS A 85 5.14 -15.02 4.70
C LYS A 85 5.12 -14.24 3.39
N GLU A 86 4.29 -13.21 3.29
CA GLU A 86 4.14 -12.43 2.06
C GLU A 86 5.15 -11.29 1.94
N LEU A 87 5.50 -10.62 3.05
CA LEU A 87 6.42 -9.47 3.04
C LEU A 87 7.79 -9.77 2.38
N PRO A 88 8.46 -10.91 2.65
CA PRO A 88 9.74 -11.22 2.01
C PRO A 88 9.64 -11.38 0.49
N LYS A 89 8.47 -11.73 -0.05
CA LYS A 89 8.27 -11.86 -1.50
C LYS A 89 8.46 -10.52 -2.22
N PHE A 90 8.03 -9.41 -1.61
CA PHE A 90 8.27 -8.06 -2.14
C PHE A 90 9.75 -7.69 -2.12
N TRP A 91 10.47 -8.03 -1.05
CA TRP A 91 11.90 -7.74 -0.95
C TRP A 91 12.77 -8.60 -1.87
N GLY A 92 12.23 -9.70 -2.38
CA GLY A 92 12.89 -10.56 -3.37
C GLY A 92 12.79 -10.07 -4.81
N ILE A 93 12.11 -8.96 -5.09
CA ILE A 93 12.00 -8.39 -6.44
C ILE A 93 13.31 -7.66 -6.78
N LEU A 94 13.83 -7.92 -7.98
CA LEU A 94 15.11 -7.44 -8.46
C LEU A 94 14.93 -6.31 -9.49
N ASN A 95 15.86 -5.36 -9.47
CA ASN A 95 15.95 -4.34 -10.51
C ASN A 95 16.68 -4.84 -11.76
N GLU A 96 16.88 -3.96 -12.74
CA GLU A 96 17.64 -4.22 -13.98
C GLU A 96 19.04 -4.81 -13.76
N GLN A 97 19.64 -4.54 -12.59
CA GLN A 97 20.99 -4.99 -12.23
C GLN A 97 20.98 -6.30 -11.42
N GLY A 98 19.81 -6.93 -11.26
CA GLY A 98 19.65 -8.15 -10.47
C GLY A 98 19.80 -7.92 -8.96
N LYS A 99 19.60 -6.69 -8.47
CA LYS A 99 19.70 -6.34 -7.05
C LYS A 99 18.32 -6.06 -6.46
N ASN A 100 18.13 -6.42 -5.20
CA ASN A 100 17.01 -5.93 -4.41
C ASN A 100 17.03 -4.39 -4.44
N PHE A 101 15.88 -3.77 -4.69
CA PHE A 101 15.82 -2.32 -4.78
C PHE A 101 14.73 -1.75 -3.87
N VAL A 102 15.05 -0.64 -3.22
CA VAL A 102 14.12 0.14 -2.42
C VAL A 102 13.52 1.20 -3.32
N ASN A 103 12.21 1.10 -3.57
CA ASN A 103 11.49 1.89 -4.56
C ASN A 103 10.61 2.98 -3.95
N VAL A 104 11.09 3.63 -2.89
CA VAL A 104 10.37 4.71 -2.21
C VAL A 104 11.16 6.02 -2.31
N ARG A 105 10.46 7.10 -2.70
CA ARG A 105 11.00 8.46 -2.65
C ARG A 105 10.97 8.95 -1.19
N PRO A 106 12.05 9.59 -0.67
CA PRO A 106 12.05 10.14 0.68
C PRO A 106 10.91 11.15 0.91
N VAL A 107 10.47 11.30 2.16
CA VAL A 107 9.50 12.33 2.54
C VAL A 107 10.02 13.70 2.13
N GLN A 108 9.18 14.47 1.44
CA GLN A 108 9.52 15.81 0.97
C GLN A 108 9.00 16.85 1.95
N HIS A 109 9.62 18.04 1.93
CA HIS A 109 9.19 19.14 2.79
C HIS A 109 7.72 19.51 2.56
N LYS A 110 6.94 19.66 3.62
CA LYS A 110 5.51 20.00 3.53
C LYS A 110 5.28 21.36 2.85
N GLY A 111 6.18 22.32 3.09
CA GLY A 111 6.02 23.69 2.62
C GLY A 111 4.72 24.30 3.19
N PHE A 112 4.02 25.07 2.36
CA PHE A 112 2.76 25.74 2.73
C PHE A 112 1.51 24.89 2.46
N ARG A 113 1.68 23.62 2.06
CA ARG A 113 0.56 22.76 1.68
C ARG A 113 -0.35 22.48 2.86
N LYS A 114 -1.65 22.66 2.63
CA LYS A 114 -2.71 22.21 3.55
C LYS A 114 -2.95 20.72 3.33
N VAL A 115 -3.11 20.01 4.44
CA VAL A 115 -3.52 18.60 4.44
C VAL A 115 -4.88 18.56 5.12
N PHE A 116 -5.87 18.01 4.44
CA PHE A 116 -7.22 17.86 4.96
C PHE A 116 -7.41 16.43 5.44
N HIS A 117 -8.18 16.25 6.51
CA HIS A 117 -8.56 14.94 7.02
C HIS A 117 -10.06 14.77 6.86
N ARG A 118 -10.48 13.83 6.02
CA ARG A 118 -11.87 13.37 5.98
C ARG A 118 -12.05 12.37 7.10
N LYS A 119 -12.96 12.66 8.03
CA LYS A 119 -13.40 11.72 9.06
C LYS A 119 -14.74 11.10 8.65
N PRO A 120 -15.02 9.85 9.06
CA PRO A 120 -16.33 9.24 8.86
C PRO A 120 -17.42 10.04 9.59
N LEU A 121 -18.62 10.07 9.01
CA LEU A 121 -19.72 10.94 9.48
C LEU A 121 -20.40 10.47 10.77
N ILE A 122 -19.99 9.34 11.37
CA ILE A 122 -20.63 8.79 12.58
C ILE A 122 -19.60 8.63 13.71
N GLN A 123 -19.68 9.54 14.70
CA GLN A 123 -19.02 9.39 16.00
C GLN A 123 -20.03 9.40 17.18
N PHE A 124 -21.34 9.25 16.94
CA PHE A 124 -22.36 9.23 18.01
C PHE A 124 -23.42 8.14 17.79
N LYS A 125 -23.32 7.04 18.56
CA LYS A 125 -24.40 6.31 19.28
C LYS A 125 -23.88 4.98 19.84
N TYR A 126 -22.97 5.08 20.82
CA TYR A 126 -22.83 4.04 21.87
C TYR A 126 -22.79 4.75 23.23
N LEU A 127 -23.88 5.45 23.53
CA LEU A 127 -24.32 5.77 24.88
C LEU A 127 -25.80 5.40 24.90
N GLY A 128 -26.09 4.27 25.52
CA GLY A 128 -27.39 3.61 25.61
C GLY A 128 -27.17 2.22 26.19
#